data_AF-A0AAD9P3L9-F1
#
_entry.id   AF-A0AAD9P3L9-F1
#
_cell.length_a   1.000
_cell.length_b   1.000
_cell.length_c   1.000
_cell.angle_alpha   90.00
_cell.angle_beta   90.00
_cell.angle_gamma   90.00
#
_symmetry.space_group_name_H-M   'P 1'
#
loop_
_entity.id
_entity.type
_entity.pdbx_description
1 polymer ?
#
loop_
_entity_poly.entity_id
_entity_poly.type
_entity_poly.pdbx_seq_one_letter_code
_entity_poly.pdbx_strand_id
1 'polypeptide(L)'
;MPIEHFDVDLFQNGSSSASAQKWLKRDACGYAKIVCSLFAHAGLLVCLLAAIWILIQHHSLDETFLLIPASCAVAFYVTILLEANACETHGALRRLDLSQTAENYIETLRKASPVVQWTAKAYHYDHEDGPTSDDKRRRCPIGLHRLTMRGRHRMTVSFRQNRVFQFGSWRDATVNMSGIYLTPIIRMECSKVFIFKDDDSRRVYMQQYAKFRDDNRSRDELMEHTECLVVPGFLERVTLYRDVGPRLWWMTPSWFWLCTLVLLTWPYRWLFTRRSCSVYVIFVKELDCSP
;
A
#
# COMPACT_ATOMS: atom_id res chain seq x y z
N MET A 1 -17.72 -25.07 26.43
CA MET A 1 -18.09 -23.67 26.15
C MET A 1 -18.67 -23.64 24.75
N PRO A 2 -19.90 -23.15 24.53
CA PRO A 2 -20.41 -23.01 23.18
C PRO A 2 -19.65 -21.86 22.54
N ILE A 3 -18.83 -22.16 21.54
CA ILE A 3 -18.11 -21.16 20.76
C ILE A 3 -19.16 -20.54 19.85
N GLU A 4 -19.38 -19.25 20.10
CA GLU A 4 -20.27 -18.37 19.35
C GLU A 4 -20.08 -18.53 17.84
N HIS A 5 -21.19 -18.35 17.13
CA HIS A 5 -21.27 -18.09 15.70
C HIS A 5 -20.03 -17.30 15.24
N PHE A 6 -19.13 -17.96 14.51
CA PHE A 6 -18.09 -17.26 13.77
C PHE A 6 -18.80 -16.59 12.59
N ASP A 7 -19.15 -15.33 12.82
CA ASP A 7 -20.01 -14.55 11.96
C ASP A 7 -19.21 -14.10 10.73
N VAL A 8 -19.55 -14.67 9.57
CA VAL A 8 -18.92 -14.34 8.28
C VAL A 8 -19.13 -12.85 7.98
N ASP A 9 -20.21 -12.27 8.49
CA ASP A 9 -20.51 -10.85 8.41
C ASP A 9 -19.55 -9.99 9.25
N LEU A 10 -18.98 -10.50 10.35
CA LEU A 10 -17.95 -9.79 11.13
C LEU A 10 -16.58 -9.78 10.43
N PHE A 11 -16.24 -10.82 9.67
CA PHE A 11 -15.00 -10.83 8.89
C PHE A 11 -15.15 -10.03 7.59
N GLN A 12 -16.32 -10.07 6.94
CA GLN A 12 -16.66 -9.18 5.83
C GLN A 12 -16.79 -7.72 6.29
N ASN A 13 -17.39 -7.44 7.45
CA ASN A 13 -17.45 -6.09 8.04
C ASN A 13 -16.11 -5.62 8.61
N GLY A 14 -15.28 -6.51 9.16
CA GLY A 14 -13.96 -6.18 9.69
C GLY A 14 -12.95 -5.89 8.57
N SER A 15 -12.95 -6.69 7.50
CA SER A 15 -12.14 -6.45 6.31
C SER A 15 -12.66 -5.27 5.48
N SER A 16 -13.98 -5.07 5.39
CA SER A 16 -14.57 -3.88 4.75
C SER A 16 -14.39 -2.62 5.59
N SER A 17 -14.39 -2.68 6.91
CA SER A 17 -14.10 -1.54 7.82
C SER A 17 -12.62 -1.15 7.78
N ALA A 18 -11.71 -2.13 7.82
CA ALA A 18 -10.27 -1.87 7.71
C ALA A 18 -9.90 -1.35 6.31
N SER A 19 -10.51 -1.90 5.26
CA SER A 19 -10.34 -1.37 3.90
C SER A 19 -11.03 -0.02 3.74
N ALA A 20 -12.23 0.21 4.26
CA ALA A 20 -12.92 1.51 4.23
C ALA A 20 -12.15 2.59 5.01
N GLN A 21 -11.55 2.26 6.16
CA GLN A 21 -10.62 3.16 6.87
C GLN A 21 -9.35 3.41 6.05
N LYS A 22 -8.83 2.41 5.32
CA LYS A 22 -7.70 2.57 4.39
C LYS A 22 -8.08 3.45 3.19
N TRP A 23 -9.33 3.38 2.71
CA TRP A 23 -9.90 4.25 1.67
C TRP A 23 -10.05 5.69 2.17
N LEU A 24 -10.70 5.91 3.32
CA LEU A 24 -10.88 7.24 3.92
C LEU A 24 -9.54 7.93 4.26
N LYS A 25 -8.56 7.19 4.79
CA LYS A 25 -7.21 7.74 5.03
C LYS A 25 -6.46 8.06 3.72
N ARG A 26 -6.71 7.31 2.64
CA ARG A 26 -6.13 7.60 1.31
C ARG A 26 -6.70 8.88 0.72
N ASP A 27 -8.00 9.10 0.84
CA ASP A 27 -8.66 10.28 0.27
C ASP A 27 -8.26 11.57 1.00
N ALA A 28 -8.15 11.52 2.33
CA ALA A 28 -7.63 12.65 3.12
C ALA A 28 -6.16 12.99 2.76
N CYS A 29 -5.32 11.96 2.57
CA CYS A 29 -3.94 12.14 2.12
C CYS A 29 -3.85 12.64 0.67
N GLY A 30 -4.78 12.21 -0.19
CA GLY A 30 -4.89 12.66 -1.58
C GLY A 30 -5.21 14.16 -1.68
N TYR A 31 -6.19 14.64 -0.91
CA TYR A 31 -6.56 16.05 -0.90
C TYR A 31 -5.43 16.94 -0.38
N ALA A 32 -4.78 16.55 0.73
CA ALA A 32 -3.63 17.29 1.26
C ALA A 32 -2.48 17.39 0.26
N LYS A 33 -2.19 16.32 -0.49
CA LYS A 33 -1.17 16.33 -1.56
C LYS A 33 -1.52 17.27 -2.70
N ILE A 34 -2.79 17.32 -3.11
CA ILE A 34 -3.25 18.24 -4.16
C ILE A 34 -3.11 19.69 -3.72
N VAL A 35 -3.52 20.03 -2.50
CA VAL A 35 -3.42 21.39 -1.96
C VAL A 35 -1.95 21.82 -1.83
N CYS A 36 -1.08 20.96 -1.28
CA CYS A 36 0.36 21.24 -1.19
C CYS A 36 1.00 21.43 -2.58
N SER A 37 0.64 20.59 -3.56
CA SER A 37 1.12 20.72 -4.93
C SER A 37 0.67 22.05 -5.53
N LEU A 38 -0.59 22.44 -5.35
CA LEU A 38 -1.13 23.69 -5.89
C LEU A 38 -0.46 24.93 -5.26
N PHE A 39 -0.21 24.89 -3.95
CA PHE A 39 0.56 25.94 -3.26
C PHE A 39 1.99 26.04 -3.78
N ALA A 40 2.67 24.91 -4.01
CA ALA A 40 4.04 24.92 -4.54
C ALA A 40 4.12 25.48 -5.96
N HIS A 41 3.15 25.15 -6.84
CA HIS A 41 3.09 25.71 -8.20
C HIS A 41 2.77 27.22 -8.19
N ALA A 42 1.83 27.65 -7.33
CA ALA A 42 1.50 29.06 -7.17
C ALA A 42 2.70 29.86 -6.61
N GLY A 43 3.38 29.33 -5.60
CA GLY A 43 4.59 29.92 -5.01
C GLY A 43 5.71 30.05 -6.04
N LEU A 44 5.96 29.01 -6.83
CA LEU A 44 6.93 29.05 -7.93
C LEU A 44 6.58 30.14 -8.96
N LEU A 45 5.31 30.24 -9.37
CA LEU A 45 4.87 31.24 -10.33
C LEU A 45 5.06 32.67 -9.80
N VAL A 46 4.74 32.92 -8.51
CA VAL A 46 4.98 34.21 -7.86
C VAL A 46 6.48 34.54 -7.82
N CYS A 47 7.34 33.58 -7.48
CA CYS A 47 8.79 33.78 -7.47
C CYS A 47 9.35 34.08 -8.87
N LEU A 48 8.86 33.39 -9.91
CA LEU A 48 9.27 33.65 -11.29
C LEU A 48 8.80 35.02 -11.77
N LEU A 49 7.55 35.42 -11.48
CA LEU A 49 7.06 36.76 -11.82
C LEU A 49 7.83 37.85 -11.09
N ALA A 50 8.17 37.66 -9.81
CA ALA A 50 9.00 38.58 -9.05
C ALA A 50 10.43 38.69 -9.64
N ALA A 51 11.04 37.56 -10.02
CA ALA A 51 12.35 37.55 -10.66
C ALA A 51 12.32 38.26 -12.03
N ILE A 52 11.30 38.00 -12.85
CA ILE A 52 11.11 38.67 -14.15
C ILE A 52 10.90 40.18 -13.95
N TRP A 53 10.08 40.58 -12.97
CA TRP A 53 9.86 41.99 -12.64
C TRP A 53 11.17 42.70 -12.27
N ILE A 54 11.99 42.09 -11.42
CA ILE A 54 13.31 42.62 -11.03
C ILE A 54 14.23 42.72 -12.25
N LEU A 55 14.24 41.70 -13.12
CA LEU A 55 15.03 41.70 -14.37
C LEU A 55 14.56 42.75 -15.39
N ILE A 56 13.27 43.15 -15.38
CA ILE A 56 12.77 44.23 -16.25
C ILE A 56 13.17 45.59 -15.66
N GLN A 57 13.20 45.72 -14.33
CA GLN A 57 13.58 46.94 -13.61
C GLN A 57 15.12 47.12 -13.48
N HIS A 58 15.91 46.35 -14.25
CA HIS A 58 17.39 46.21 -14.23
C HIS A 58 18.19 47.52 -14.21
N HIS A 59 17.58 48.68 -14.39
CA HIS A 59 18.26 49.96 -14.33
C HIS A 59 18.54 50.49 -12.90
N SER A 60 18.10 49.83 -11.81
CA SER A 60 18.20 50.44 -10.46
C SER A 60 18.38 49.55 -9.23
N LEU A 61 18.49 48.22 -9.36
CA LEU A 61 18.49 47.30 -8.20
C LEU A 61 19.74 46.40 -8.17
N ASP A 62 20.31 46.22 -6.97
CA ASP A 62 21.45 45.34 -6.70
C ASP A 62 21.12 43.86 -6.99
N GLU A 63 22.11 43.09 -7.43
CA GLU A 63 21.98 41.65 -7.74
C GLU A 63 21.49 40.80 -6.55
N THR A 64 21.68 41.28 -5.32
CA THR A 64 21.22 40.63 -4.08
C THR A 64 19.71 40.49 -4.01
N PHE A 65 18.94 41.39 -4.65
CA PHE A 65 17.48 41.30 -4.68
C PHE A 65 16.96 40.17 -5.56
N LEU A 66 17.74 39.69 -6.53
CA LEU A 66 17.38 38.55 -7.38
C LEU A 66 17.59 37.20 -6.67
N LEU A 67 18.53 37.14 -5.72
CA LEU A 67 18.89 35.91 -5.01
C LEU A 67 17.73 35.34 -4.19
N ILE A 68 16.96 36.21 -3.54
CA ILE A 68 15.82 35.81 -2.69
C ILE A 68 14.75 35.07 -3.50
N PRO A 69 14.11 35.68 -4.54
CA PRO A 69 13.10 35.00 -5.34
C PRO A 69 13.67 33.79 -6.09
N ALA A 70 14.94 33.83 -6.53
CA ALA A 70 15.59 32.69 -7.17
C ALA A 70 15.72 31.49 -6.21
N SER A 71 16.16 31.72 -4.97
CA SER A 71 16.29 30.66 -3.96
C SER A 71 14.93 30.06 -3.59
N CYS A 72 13.89 30.88 -3.45
CA CYS A 72 12.52 30.42 -3.20
C CYS A 72 11.98 29.62 -4.39
N ALA A 73 12.22 30.07 -5.63
CA ALA A 73 11.83 29.33 -6.83
C ALA A 73 12.46 27.93 -6.87
N VAL A 74 13.75 27.81 -6.55
CA VAL A 74 14.44 26.51 -6.46
C VAL A 74 13.79 25.62 -5.39
N ALA A 75 13.50 26.16 -4.20
CA ALA A 75 12.86 25.39 -3.12
C ALA A 75 11.45 24.88 -3.51
N PHE A 76 10.63 25.72 -4.14
CA PHE A 76 9.31 25.30 -4.64
C PHE A 76 9.44 24.27 -5.76
N TYR A 77 10.40 24.44 -6.67
CA TYR A 77 10.65 23.48 -7.74
C TYR A 77 11.07 22.11 -7.21
N VAL A 78 11.99 22.04 -6.26
CA VAL A 78 12.37 20.77 -5.59
C VAL A 78 11.15 20.11 -4.93
N THR A 79 10.30 20.91 -4.27
CA THR A 79 9.06 20.40 -3.66
C THR A 79 8.12 19.77 -4.70
N ILE A 80 7.99 20.39 -5.88
CA ILE A 80 7.19 19.85 -7.00
C ILE A 80 7.78 18.52 -7.48
N LEU A 81 9.11 18.39 -7.61
CA LEU A 81 9.74 17.13 -8.02
C LEU A 81 9.51 16.00 -7.00
N LEU A 82 9.64 16.31 -5.70
CA LEU A 82 9.39 15.34 -4.63
C LEU A 82 7.92 14.89 -4.61
N GLU A 83 6.99 15.82 -4.78
CA GLU A 83 5.55 15.52 -4.87
C GLU A 83 5.24 14.69 -6.12
N ALA A 84 5.81 15.04 -7.28
CA ALA A 84 5.64 14.30 -8.52
C ALA A 84 6.14 12.85 -8.41
N ASN A 85 7.25 12.61 -7.73
CA ASN A 85 7.76 11.27 -7.48
C ASN A 85 6.80 10.43 -6.61
N ALA A 86 6.18 11.05 -5.61
CA ALA A 86 5.27 10.42 -4.65
C ALA A 86 3.81 10.36 -5.11
N CYS A 87 3.51 10.88 -6.30
CA CYS A 87 2.16 10.95 -6.85
C CYS A 87 1.66 9.57 -7.33
N GLU A 88 0.34 9.35 -7.23
CA GLU A 88 -0.31 8.12 -7.70
C GLU A 88 -0.12 7.90 -9.21
N THR A 89 -0.18 8.97 -10.02
CA THR A 89 0.00 8.90 -11.48
C THR A 89 1.36 8.30 -11.84
N HIS A 90 2.44 8.79 -11.22
CA HIS A 90 3.78 8.25 -11.44
C HIS A 90 3.87 6.78 -11.01
N GLY A 91 3.28 6.44 -9.85
CA GLY A 91 3.20 5.06 -9.38
C GLY A 91 2.43 4.13 -10.33
N ALA A 92 1.31 4.60 -10.90
CA ALA A 92 0.53 3.84 -11.88
C ALA A 92 1.32 3.60 -13.17
N LEU A 93 2.03 4.61 -13.67
CA LEU A 93 2.92 4.48 -14.84
C LEU A 93 4.07 3.49 -14.58
N ARG A 94 4.62 3.46 -13.36
CA ARG A 94 5.66 2.48 -12.99
C ARG A 94 5.14 1.05 -12.87
N ARG A 95 3.86 0.88 -12.55
CA ARG A 95 3.18 -0.43 -12.46
C ARG A 95 2.45 -0.80 -13.76
N LEU A 96 2.63 -0.02 -14.81
CA LEU A 96 2.01 -0.28 -16.10
C LEU A 96 2.68 -1.51 -16.71
N ASP A 97 1.95 -2.62 -16.74
CA ASP A 97 2.41 -3.82 -17.42
C ASP A 97 1.98 -3.78 -18.88
N LEU A 98 2.97 -3.85 -19.76
CA LEU A 98 2.81 -3.82 -21.22
C LEU A 98 2.68 -5.21 -21.83
N SER A 99 2.97 -6.25 -21.05
CA SER A 99 3.03 -7.64 -21.53
C SER A 99 1.67 -8.33 -21.49
N GLN A 100 0.74 -7.85 -20.65
CA GLN A 100 -0.56 -8.47 -20.45
C GLN A 100 -1.70 -7.45 -20.57
N THR A 101 -2.86 -7.91 -21.04
CA THR A 101 -4.11 -7.14 -21.02
C THR A 101 -4.86 -7.36 -19.71
N ALA A 102 -5.74 -6.43 -19.36
CA ALA A 102 -6.58 -6.53 -18.17
C ALA A 102 -7.41 -7.81 -18.13
N GLU A 103 -7.99 -8.19 -19.27
CA GLU A 103 -8.80 -9.41 -19.39
C GLU A 103 -7.96 -10.67 -19.17
N ASN A 104 -6.80 -10.78 -19.83
CA ASN A 104 -5.92 -11.93 -19.69
C ASN A 104 -5.37 -12.04 -18.25
N TYR A 105 -5.06 -10.91 -17.61
CA TYR A 105 -4.63 -10.89 -16.22
C TYR A 105 -5.72 -11.43 -15.28
N ILE A 106 -6.96 -10.96 -15.43
CA ILE A 106 -8.09 -11.43 -14.64
C ILE A 106 -8.33 -12.92 -14.90
N GLU A 107 -8.32 -13.35 -16.14
CA GLU A 107 -8.52 -14.75 -16.51
C GLU A 107 -7.44 -15.67 -15.92
N THR A 108 -6.18 -15.23 -15.97
CA THR A 108 -5.05 -15.93 -15.35
C THR A 108 -5.26 -16.07 -13.85
N LEU A 109 -5.69 -15.00 -13.16
CA LEU A 109 -5.98 -15.04 -11.73
C LEU A 109 -7.21 -15.90 -11.39
N ARG A 110 -8.23 -15.92 -12.26
CA ARG A 110 -9.40 -16.80 -12.09
C ARG A 110 -9.01 -18.27 -12.19
N LYS A 111 -8.10 -18.61 -13.11
CA LYS A 111 -7.57 -19.98 -13.30
C LYS A 111 -6.48 -20.38 -12.29
N ALA A 112 -5.87 -19.41 -11.60
CA ALA A 112 -4.84 -19.68 -10.62
C ALA A 112 -5.41 -20.37 -9.37
N SER A 113 -4.80 -21.52 -9.01
CA SER A 113 -5.17 -22.29 -7.83
C SER A 113 -4.89 -21.51 -6.55
N PRO A 114 -5.87 -21.41 -5.62
CA PRO A 114 -5.62 -20.86 -4.31
C PRO A 114 -4.72 -21.79 -3.49
N VAL A 115 -3.89 -21.21 -2.63
CA VAL A 115 -3.14 -21.92 -1.60
C VAL A 115 -3.43 -21.21 -0.28
N VAL A 116 -4.17 -21.86 0.60
CA VAL A 116 -4.43 -21.34 1.94
C VAL A 116 -3.32 -21.83 2.86
N GLN A 117 -2.59 -20.90 3.45
CA GLN A 117 -1.46 -21.20 4.33
C GLN A 117 -1.73 -20.61 5.72
N TRP A 118 -1.58 -21.45 6.73
CA TRP A 118 -1.52 -21.03 8.11
C TRP A 118 -0.07 -20.87 8.54
N THR A 119 0.19 -19.83 9.32
CA THR A 119 1.50 -19.56 9.90
C THR A 119 1.33 -19.35 11.39
N ALA A 120 2.12 -20.07 12.19
CA ALA A 120 2.27 -19.85 13.63
C ALA A 120 3.63 -19.18 13.85
N LYS A 121 3.63 -18.06 14.58
CA LYS A 121 4.83 -17.37 15.03
C LYS A 121 4.84 -17.31 16.54
N ALA A 122 5.92 -17.78 17.15
CA ALA A 122 6.16 -17.54 18.57
C ALA A 122 7.09 -16.34 18.72
N TYR A 123 6.85 -15.55 19.76
CA TYR A 123 7.63 -14.38 20.08
C TYR A 123 8.17 -14.48 21.49
N HIS A 124 9.43 -14.08 21.65
CA HIS A 124 10.03 -13.86 22.96
C HIS A 124 10.39 -12.38 23.12
N TYR A 125 10.30 -11.88 24.35
CA TYR A 125 10.79 -10.55 24.68
C TYR A 125 12.23 -10.64 25.10
N ASP A 126 13.13 -10.13 24.26
CA ASP A 126 14.51 -9.94 24.66
C ASP A 126 14.58 -8.74 25.61
N HIS A 127 15.13 -8.99 26.80
CA HIS A 127 15.47 -7.94 27.76
C HIS A 127 16.86 -7.42 27.43
N GLU A 128 16.95 -6.26 26.78
CA GLU A 128 18.21 -5.52 26.72
C GLU A 128 18.40 -4.76 28.05
N ASP A 129 19.00 -5.44 29.03
CA ASP A 129 19.48 -4.80 30.26
C ASP A 129 20.78 -4.03 29.96
N GLY A 130 20.65 -2.86 29.35
CA GLY A 130 21.77 -1.93 29.18
C GLY A 130 21.87 -0.99 30.38
N PRO A 131 23.04 -0.86 31.06
CA PRO A 131 23.25 0.24 32.00
C PRO A 131 23.17 1.54 31.20
N THR A 132 22.10 2.31 31.40
CA THR A 132 22.05 3.67 30.87
C THR A 132 23.01 4.50 31.72
N SER A 133 24.24 4.66 31.23
CA SER A 133 25.15 5.70 31.70
C SER A 133 24.54 7.05 31.31
N ASP A 134 23.63 7.54 32.15
CA ASP A 134 23.23 8.94 32.17
C ASP A 134 24.41 9.77 32.74
N ASP A 135 25.54 9.76 32.02
CA ASP A 135 26.70 10.61 32.30
C ASP A 135 26.48 12.00 31.74
N LYS A 136 25.39 12.65 32.17
CA LYS A 136 25.28 14.11 32.12
C LYS A 136 24.61 14.63 33.39
N ARG A 137 25.50 15.01 34.33
CA ARG A 137 25.30 16.04 35.36
C ARG A 137 24.22 15.76 36.41
N ARG A 138 24.65 15.29 37.58
CA ARG A 138 24.45 15.96 38.88
C ARG A 138 25.22 15.22 39.98
N ARG A 139 26.23 15.90 40.51
CA ARG A 139 26.97 15.49 41.72
C ARG A 139 26.03 15.70 42.92
N CYS A 140 25.37 14.65 43.38
CA CYS A 140 24.67 14.63 44.67
C CYS A 140 25.56 13.97 45.72
N PRO A 141 25.92 14.65 46.83
CA PRO A 141 26.82 14.13 47.86
C PRO A 141 26.09 13.37 48.98
N ILE A 142 24.99 12.68 48.70
CA ILE A 142 24.31 11.77 49.64
C ILE A 142 23.85 10.55 48.85
N GLY A 143 24.42 9.40 49.20
CA GLY A 143 24.27 8.15 48.47
C GLY A 143 22.83 7.67 48.43
N LEU A 144 22.20 7.81 47.26
CA LEU A 144 21.14 6.93 46.81
C LEU A 144 21.11 6.98 45.28
N HIS A 145 21.88 6.12 44.63
CA HIS A 145 21.77 5.91 43.19
C HIS A 145 20.46 5.16 42.92
N ARG A 146 19.39 5.88 42.58
CA ARG A 146 18.19 5.26 42.02
C ARG A 146 18.47 4.92 40.56
N LEU A 147 18.99 3.73 40.30
CA LEU A 147 19.11 3.17 38.95
C LEU A 147 17.69 2.97 38.41
N THR A 148 17.22 3.87 37.54
CA THR A 148 16.02 3.62 36.74
C THR A 148 16.40 2.75 35.55
N MET A 149 16.24 1.43 35.70
CA MET A 149 16.28 0.49 34.57
C MET A 149 15.11 0.80 33.65
N ARG A 150 15.34 1.46 32.52
CA ARG A 150 14.37 1.48 31.41
C ARG A 150 14.74 0.35 30.46
N GLY A 151 14.24 -0.85 30.75
CA GLY A 151 14.35 -1.99 29.84
C GLY A 151 13.61 -1.67 28.53
N ARG A 152 14.32 -1.75 27.40
CA ARG A 152 13.68 -1.69 26.08
C ARG A 152 13.26 -3.11 25.72
N HIS A 153 11.96 -3.37 25.70
CA HIS A 153 11.45 -4.68 25.27
C HIS A 153 11.51 -4.77 23.74
N ARG A 154 12.30 -5.70 23.22
CA ARG A 154 12.33 -6.02 21.79
C ARG A 154 11.62 -7.36 21.57
N MET A 155 10.61 -7.37 20.70
CA MET A 155 9.90 -8.59 20.34
C MET A 155 10.66 -9.27 19.20
N THR A 156 11.17 -10.47 19.46
CA THR A 156 11.93 -11.26 18.49
C THR A 156 11.18 -12.55 18.17
N VAL A 157 11.13 -12.93 16.89
CA VAL A 157 10.48 -14.17 16.45
C VAL A 157 11.39 -15.34 16.80
N SER A 158 11.01 -16.14 17.79
CA SER A 158 11.77 -17.32 18.25
C SER A 158 11.50 -18.54 17.35
N PHE A 159 10.28 -18.65 16.82
CA PHE A 159 9.87 -19.78 16.00
C PHE A 159 8.84 -19.38 14.94
N ARG A 160 8.90 -20.06 13.79
CA ARG A 160 7.93 -19.91 12.71
C ARG A 160 7.63 -21.26 12.07
N GLN A 161 6.36 -21.64 12.05
CA GLN A 161 5.88 -22.82 11.33
C GLN A 161 4.80 -22.44 10.34
N ASN A 162 4.87 -23.03 9.14
CA ASN A 162 3.85 -22.88 8.11
C ASN A 162 3.19 -24.24 7.86
N ARG A 163 1.88 -24.24 7.63
CA ARG A 163 1.13 -25.42 7.18
C ARG A 163 0.16 -25.00 6.08
N VAL A 164 0.13 -25.77 5.00
CA VAL A 164 -0.84 -25.56 3.91
C VAL A 164 -2.11 -26.35 4.23
N PHE A 165 -3.26 -25.70 4.07
CA PHE A 165 -4.56 -26.32 4.21
C PHE A 165 -4.83 -27.25 3.03
N GLN A 166 -5.27 -28.48 3.32
CA GLN A 166 -5.63 -29.46 2.31
C GLN A 166 -7.14 -29.45 2.08
N PHE A 167 -7.55 -29.09 0.86
CA PHE A 167 -8.92 -29.13 0.37
C PHE A 167 -9.01 -29.99 -0.88
N GLY A 168 -10.21 -30.48 -1.22
CA GLY A 168 -10.42 -31.40 -2.33
C GLY A 168 -10.44 -30.70 -3.68
N SER A 169 -11.29 -29.69 -3.83
CA SER A 169 -11.39 -28.91 -5.07
C SER A 169 -11.68 -27.44 -4.80
N TRP A 170 -11.60 -26.62 -5.84
CA TRP A 170 -11.90 -25.19 -5.74
C TRP A 170 -12.58 -24.68 -7.00
N ARG A 171 -13.29 -23.56 -6.85
CA ARG A 171 -13.96 -22.84 -7.93
C ARG A 171 -13.69 -21.34 -7.79
N ASP A 172 -13.64 -20.64 -8.91
CA ASP A 172 -13.67 -19.18 -8.91
C ASP A 172 -15.11 -18.69 -8.78
N ALA A 173 -15.41 -17.94 -7.73
CA ALA A 173 -16.70 -17.30 -7.47
C ALA A 173 -16.63 -15.77 -7.65
N THR A 174 -15.63 -15.29 -8.40
CA THR A 174 -15.43 -13.86 -8.65
C THR A 174 -16.56 -13.35 -9.55
N VAL A 175 -17.28 -12.32 -9.10
CA VAL A 175 -18.36 -11.70 -9.88
C VAL A 175 -17.84 -11.24 -11.25
N ASN A 176 -18.66 -11.45 -12.29
CA ASN A 176 -18.25 -11.10 -13.64
C ASN A 176 -18.15 -9.59 -13.82
N MET A 177 -17.04 -9.12 -14.38
CA MET A 177 -16.72 -7.69 -14.54
C MET A 177 -16.99 -7.18 -15.96
N SER A 178 -17.87 -7.86 -16.70
CA SER A 178 -18.23 -7.48 -18.06
C SER A 178 -18.75 -6.04 -18.10
N GLY A 179 -18.03 -5.16 -18.80
CA GLY A 179 -18.45 -3.77 -19.08
C GLY A 179 -17.76 -2.66 -18.28
N ILE A 180 -16.80 -2.95 -17.39
CA ILE A 180 -16.16 -1.91 -16.55
C ILE A 180 -15.03 -1.16 -17.30
N TYR A 181 -14.63 -1.64 -18.47
CA TYR A 181 -13.45 -1.16 -19.20
C TYR A 181 -13.76 -0.04 -20.20
N LEU A 182 -14.30 1.09 -19.74
CA LEU A 182 -14.64 2.22 -20.63
C LEU A 182 -13.43 2.99 -21.16
N THR A 183 -12.25 2.82 -20.55
CA THR A 183 -11.02 3.54 -20.89
C THR A 183 -9.91 2.60 -21.36
N PRO A 184 -8.93 3.09 -22.16
CA PRO A 184 -7.85 2.26 -22.68
C PRO A 184 -6.89 1.76 -21.60
N ILE A 185 -6.75 2.48 -20.49
CA ILE A 185 -5.96 2.07 -19.33
C ILE A 185 -6.88 1.81 -18.14
N ILE A 186 -6.59 0.74 -17.41
CA ILE A 186 -7.32 0.33 -16.22
C ILE A 186 -6.30 0.23 -15.08
N ARG A 187 -6.52 1.03 -14.03
CA ARG A 187 -5.84 0.92 -12.74
C ARG A 187 -6.66 -0.01 -11.88
N MET A 188 -6.17 -1.22 -11.65
CA MET A 188 -6.85 -2.21 -10.84
C MET A 188 -6.27 -2.23 -9.44
N GLU A 189 -7.16 -2.14 -8.46
CA GLU A 189 -6.86 -2.46 -7.07
C GLU A 189 -7.56 -3.77 -6.72
N CYS A 190 -6.77 -4.78 -6.44
CA CYS A 190 -7.21 -6.15 -6.29
C CYS A 190 -7.13 -6.57 -4.83
N SER A 191 -8.17 -7.25 -4.36
CA SER A 191 -8.19 -7.99 -3.10
C SER A 191 -8.52 -9.44 -3.37
N LYS A 192 -8.17 -10.32 -2.45
CA LYS A 192 -8.42 -11.76 -2.57
C LYS A 192 -9.01 -12.29 -1.28
N VAL A 193 -10.01 -13.13 -1.42
CA VAL A 193 -10.67 -13.83 -0.31
C VAL A 193 -10.99 -15.25 -0.76
N PHE A 194 -11.14 -16.14 0.20
CA PHE A 194 -11.69 -17.46 -0.06
C PHE A 194 -12.96 -17.63 0.76
N ILE A 195 -13.85 -18.49 0.27
CA ILE A 195 -15.11 -18.86 0.92
C ILE A 195 -15.21 -20.39 0.89
N PHE A 196 -16.07 -20.95 1.73
CA PHE A 196 -16.37 -22.38 1.70
C PHE A 196 -17.65 -22.61 0.91
N LYS A 197 -17.68 -23.69 0.13
CA LYS A 197 -18.88 -24.12 -0.61
C LYS A 197 -20.06 -24.42 0.31
N ASP A 198 -19.79 -25.01 1.48
CA ASP A 198 -20.77 -25.54 2.41
C ASP A 198 -20.22 -25.61 3.85
N ASP A 199 -21.12 -25.85 4.81
CA ASP A 199 -20.77 -25.92 6.23
C ASP A 199 -19.91 -27.15 6.58
N ASP A 200 -20.00 -28.26 5.83
CA ASP A 200 -19.13 -29.41 6.05
C ASP A 200 -17.70 -29.11 5.61
N SER A 201 -17.52 -28.45 4.46
CA SER A 201 -16.22 -27.93 4.03
C SER A 201 -15.60 -27.01 5.09
N ARG A 202 -16.41 -26.12 5.67
CA ARG A 202 -15.99 -25.25 6.78
C ARG A 202 -15.60 -26.05 8.02
N ARG A 203 -16.34 -27.10 8.38
CA ARG A 203 -16.01 -27.97 9.52
C ARG A 203 -14.67 -28.67 9.32
N VAL A 204 -14.41 -29.21 8.13
CA VAL A 204 -13.12 -29.85 7.79
C VAL A 204 -11.96 -28.86 7.93
N TYR A 205 -12.13 -27.64 7.41
CA TYR A 205 -11.17 -26.56 7.61
C TYR A 205 -10.91 -26.29 9.10
N MET A 206 -11.97 -26.11 9.89
CA MET A 206 -11.85 -25.81 11.32
C MET A 206 -11.18 -26.94 12.09
N GLN A 207 -11.44 -28.20 11.75
CA GLN A 207 -10.78 -29.36 12.36
C GLN A 207 -9.28 -29.39 12.06
N GLN A 208 -8.88 -29.19 10.80
CA GLN A 208 -7.47 -29.14 10.42
C GLN A 208 -6.75 -27.94 11.05
N TYR A 209 -7.42 -26.78 11.11
CA TYR A 209 -6.89 -25.57 11.73
C TYR A 209 -6.75 -25.73 13.26
N ALA A 210 -7.74 -26.31 13.93
CA ALA A 210 -7.68 -26.61 15.36
C ALA A 210 -6.50 -27.55 15.67
N LYS A 211 -6.34 -28.62 14.87
CA LYS A 211 -5.18 -29.52 14.98
C LYS A 211 -3.85 -28.77 14.80
N PHE A 212 -3.76 -27.89 13.81
CA PHE A 212 -2.58 -27.05 13.60
C PHE A 212 -2.27 -26.15 14.80
N ARG A 213 -3.30 -25.57 15.43
CA ARG A 213 -3.13 -24.75 16.63
C ARG A 213 -2.72 -25.58 17.83
N ASP A 214 -3.36 -26.72 18.05
CA ASP A 214 -3.04 -27.62 19.16
C ASP A 214 -1.60 -28.15 19.08
N ASP A 215 -1.15 -28.51 17.87
CA ASP A 215 0.24 -28.93 17.60
C ASP A 215 1.30 -27.86 17.98
N ASN A 216 0.89 -26.59 18.06
CA ASN A 216 1.77 -25.46 18.36
C ASN A 216 1.49 -24.82 19.72
N ARG A 217 0.40 -25.19 20.40
CA ARG A 217 -0.09 -24.53 21.62
C ARG A 217 0.92 -24.55 22.76
N SER A 218 1.70 -25.62 22.89
CA SER A 218 2.65 -25.80 23.99
C SER A 218 4.04 -25.22 23.71
N ARG A 219 4.24 -24.48 22.62
CA ARG A 219 5.57 -23.98 22.23
C ARG A 219 5.98 -22.71 22.97
N ASP A 220 5.05 -21.78 23.18
CA ASP A 220 5.33 -20.48 23.83
C ASP A 220 4.02 -19.85 24.35
N GLU A 221 4.14 -18.94 25.31
CA GLU A 221 2.99 -18.17 25.85
C GLU A 221 2.50 -17.12 24.84
N LEU A 222 3.43 -16.54 24.07
CA LEU A 222 3.14 -15.51 23.07
C LEU A 222 3.19 -16.08 21.67
N MET A 223 2.05 -16.61 21.22
CA MET A 223 1.91 -17.18 19.89
C MET A 223 0.86 -16.46 19.05
N GLU A 224 1.24 -16.06 17.84
CA GLU A 224 0.36 -15.49 16.83
C GLU A 224 0.09 -16.52 15.74
N HIS A 225 -1.18 -16.74 15.42
CA HIS A 225 -1.59 -17.53 14.28
C HIS A 225 -2.18 -16.62 13.21
N THR A 226 -1.63 -16.70 12.00
CA THR A 226 -2.09 -15.93 10.85
C THR A 226 -2.52 -16.85 9.73
N GLU A 227 -3.60 -16.48 9.05
CA GLU A 227 -4.05 -17.12 7.83
C GLU A 227 -3.70 -16.24 6.62
N CYS A 228 -3.20 -16.87 5.55
CA CYS A 228 -2.88 -16.18 4.32
C CYS A 228 -3.39 -16.98 3.12
N LEU A 229 -4.21 -16.33 2.29
CA LEU A 229 -4.54 -16.83 0.96
C LEU A 229 -3.46 -16.40 -0.02
N VAL A 230 -2.81 -17.36 -0.67
CA VAL A 230 -1.84 -17.14 -1.75
C VAL A 230 -2.49 -17.52 -3.07
N VAL A 231 -2.47 -16.59 -4.03
CA VAL A 231 -2.91 -16.83 -5.42
C VAL A 231 -1.72 -16.46 -6.30
N PRO A 232 -1.15 -17.39 -7.07
CA PRO A 232 -0.02 -17.10 -7.95
C PRO A 232 -0.32 -15.96 -8.92
N GLY A 233 0.62 -15.03 -9.10
CA GLY A 233 0.46 -13.86 -9.99
C GLY A 233 -0.41 -12.72 -9.43
N PHE A 234 -0.94 -12.85 -8.22
CA PHE A 234 -1.77 -11.80 -7.61
C PHE A 234 -0.92 -10.57 -7.23
N LEU A 235 -1.37 -9.40 -7.68
CA LEU A 235 -0.82 -8.10 -7.31
C LEU A 235 -1.94 -7.25 -6.70
N GLU A 236 -1.71 -6.66 -5.53
CA GLU A 236 -2.70 -5.77 -4.87
C GLU A 236 -3.02 -4.55 -5.74
N ARG A 237 -2.04 -4.05 -6.51
CA ARG A 237 -2.22 -2.94 -7.44
C ARG A 237 -1.49 -3.21 -8.74
N VAL A 238 -2.20 -3.13 -9.85
CA VAL A 238 -1.66 -3.28 -11.19
C VAL A 238 -2.27 -2.24 -12.12
N THR A 239 -1.54 -1.83 -13.15
CA THR A 239 -2.08 -0.95 -14.19
C THR A 239 -1.90 -1.66 -15.52
N LEU A 240 -2.99 -1.83 -16.24
CA LEU A 240 -3.06 -2.68 -17.43
C LEU A 240 -3.73 -1.94 -18.57
N TYR A 241 -3.37 -2.34 -19.79
CA TYR A 241 -4.12 -1.95 -20.97
C TYR A 241 -5.38 -2.80 -21.09
N ARG A 242 -6.48 -2.17 -21.52
CA ARG A 242 -7.72 -2.87 -21.85
C ARG A 242 -7.47 -3.89 -22.97
N ASP A 243 -6.98 -3.39 -24.11
CA ASP A 243 -6.78 -4.16 -25.34
C ASP A 243 -5.33 -4.06 -25.82
N VAL A 244 -4.93 -4.94 -26.73
CA VAL A 244 -3.60 -4.95 -27.41
C VAL A 244 -3.46 -3.80 -28.44
N GLY A 245 -4.24 -2.74 -28.29
CA GLY A 245 -4.30 -1.60 -29.21
C GLY A 245 -3.03 -0.74 -29.22
N PRO A 246 -3.04 0.36 -29.98
CA PRO A 246 -1.88 1.24 -30.09
C PRO A 246 -1.52 1.84 -28.74
N ARG A 247 -0.33 1.48 -28.26
CA ARG A 247 0.22 1.98 -27.00
C ARG A 247 0.37 3.50 -27.08
N LEU A 248 -0.03 4.20 -26.03
CA LEU A 248 0.10 5.65 -25.96
C LEU A 248 1.54 6.00 -25.62
N TRP A 249 2.31 6.46 -26.61
CA TRP A 249 3.74 6.77 -26.49
C TRP A 249 4.08 7.76 -25.35
N TRP A 250 3.16 8.66 -25.01
CA TRP A 250 3.30 9.65 -23.94
C TRP A 250 2.98 9.09 -22.54
N MET A 251 2.47 7.86 -22.43
CA MET A 251 2.12 7.21 -21.16
C MET A 251 3.30 6.38 -20.62
N THR A 252 4.45 7.03 -20.48
CA THR A 252 5.65 6.44 -19.90
C THR A 252 6.13 7.28 -18.71
N PRO A 253 6.84 6.67 -17.74
CA PRO A 253 7.46 7.43 -16.65
C PRO A 253 8.41 8.52 -17.15
N SER A 254 9.13 8.28 -18.23
CA SER A 254 10.05 9.26 -18.83
C SER A 254 9.32 10.50 -19.33
N TRP A 255 8.19 10.33 -20.03
CA TRP A 255 7.41 11.46 -20.51
C TRP A 255 6.74 12.22 -19.37
N PHE A 256 6.31 11.52 -18.31
CA PHE A 256 5.83 12.16 -17.09
C PHE A 256 6.89 13.07 -16.45
N TRP A 257 8.15 12.60 -16.37
CA TRP A 257 9.25 13.41 -15.85
C TRP A 257 9.57 14.59 -16.77
N LEU A 258 9.58 14.40 -18.08
CA LEU A 258 9.77 15.48 -19.04
C LEU A 258 8.69 16.57 -18.87
N CYS A 259 7.41 16.19 -18.80
CA CYS A 259 6.34 17.14 -18.51
C CYS A 259 6.51 17.80 -17.15
N THR A 260 7.01 17.08 -16.14
CA THR A 260 7.23 17.64 -14.80
C THR A 260 8.35 18.66 -14.75
N LEU A 261 9.45 18.42 -15.47
CA LEU A 261 10.56 19.36 -15.57
C LEU A 261 10.13 20.69 -16.24
N VAL A 262 9.13 20.65 -17.13
CA VAL A 262 8.58 21.82 -17.84
C VAL A 262 7.31 22.37 -17.15
N LEU A 263 7.03 21.97 -15.90
CA LEU A 263 5.86 22.43 -15.11
C LEU A 263 4.49 22.07 -15.72
N LEU A 264 4.45 21.09 -16.63
CA LEU A 264 3.24 20.55 -17.25
C LEU A 264 2.73 19.28 -16.51
N THR A 265 3.08 19.10 -15.25
CA THR A 265 2.62 17.97 -14.43
C THR A 265 1.11 17.94 -14.31
N TRP A 266 0.46 19.10 -14.12
CA TRP A 266 -1.00 19.19 -13.95
C TRP A 266 -1.78 18.80 -15.21
N PRO A 267 -1.48 19.40 -16.40
CA PRO A 267 -2.09 18.97 -17.66
C PRO A 267 -1.88 17.49 -17.95
N TYR A 268 -0.69 16.97 -17.68
CA TYR A 268 -0.38 15.55 -17.84
C TYR A 268 -1.29 14.68 -16.96
N ARG A 269 -1.40 15.00 -15.66
CA ARG A 269 -2.26 14.25 -14.71
C ARG A 269 -3.73 14.30 -15.13
N TRP A 270 -4.22 15.45 -15.56
CA TRP A 270 -5.59 15.59 -16.05
C TRP A 270 -5.87 14.72 -17.27
N LEU A 271 -4.96 14.73 -18.25
CA LEU A 271 -5.07 13.89 -19.44
C LEU A 271 -5.00 12.39 -19.10
N PHE A 272 -4.10 12.03 -18.18
CA PHE A 272 -3.97 10.66 -17.68
C PHE A 272 -5.26 10.19 -16.99
N THR A 273 -5.87 11.01 -16.13
CA THR A 273 -7.13 10.68 -15.46
C THR A 273 -8.29 10.53 -16.45
N ARG A 274 -8.33 11.33 -17.52
CA ARG A 274 -9.35 11.15 -18.57
C ARG A 274 -9.19 9.88 -19.39
N ARG A 275 -7.97 9.36 -19.51
CA ARG A 275 -7.64 8.16 -20.29
C ARG A 275 -7.49 6.90 -19.44
N SER A 276 -7.68 6.98 -18.13
CA SER A 276 -7.58 5.85 -17.21
C SER A 276 -8.78 5.77 -16.27
N CYS A 277 -9.26 4.56 -16.00
CA CYS A 277 -10.25 4.30 -14.96
C CYS A 277 -9.60 3.60 -13.77
N SER A 278 -10.16 3.79 -12.58
CA SER A 278 -9.77 3.05 -11.37
C SER A 278 -10.88 2.05 -11.06
N VAL A 279 -10.52 0.78 -10.91
CA VAL A 279 -11.47 -0.31 -10.64
C VAL A 279 -10.99 -1.09 -9.43
N TYR A 280 -11.93 -1.43 -8.54
CA TYR A 280 -11.67 -2.29 -7.40
C TYR A 280 -12.24 -3.68 -7.66
N VAL A 281 -11.43 -4.72 -7.47
CA VAL A 281 -11.77 -6.11 -7.78
C VAL A 281 -11.50 -7.00 -6.57
N ILE A 282 -12.48 -7.82 -6.19
CA ILE A 282 -12.32 -8.84 -5.17
C ILE A 282 -12.34 -10.21 -5.85
N PHE A 283 -11.20 -10.91 -5.85
CA PHE A 283 -11.11 -12.29 -6.30
C PHE A 283 -11.60 -13.22 -5.21
N VAL A 284 -12.62 -14.02 -5.51
CA VAL A 284 -13.26 -14.93 -4.55
C VAL A 284 -12.98 -16.36 -4.97
N LYS A 285 -12.31 -17.11 -4.10
CA LYS A 285 -12.00 -18.53 -4.30
C LYS A 285 -12.88 -19.39 -3.41
N GLU A 286 -13.82 -20.10 -3.99
CA GLU A 286 -14.67 -21.05 -3.26
C GLU A 286 -13.93 -22.38 -3.12
N LEU A 287 -13.82 -22.86 -1.88
CA LEU A 287 -13.13 -24.09 -1.52
C LEU A 287 -14.14 -25.18 -1.18
N ASP A 288 -13.90 -26.37 -1.73
CA ASP A 288 -14.67 -27.59 -1.47
C ASP A 288 -13.76 -28.62 -0.80
N CYS A 289 -14.17 -29.06 0.37
CA CYS A 289 -13.45 -30.06 1.16
C CYS A 289 -14.23 -31.36 1.28
N SER A 290 -15.24 -31.56 0.43
CA SER A 290 -15.86 -32.87 0.27
C SER A 290 -14.80 -33.90 -0.14
N PRO A 291 -14.84 -35.12 0.42
CA PRO A 291 -13.92 -36.19 0.09
C PRO A 291 -14.03 -36.66 -1.37
#